data_AF-A0A211YQL8-F1
#
_entry.id   AF-A0A211YQL8-F1
#
_cell.length_a   1.000
_cell.length_b   1.000
_cell.length_c   1.000
_cell.angle_alpha   90.00
_cell.angle_beta   90.00
_cell.angle_gamma   90.00
#
_symmetry.space_group_name_H-M   'P 1'
#
loop_
_entity.id
_entity.type
_entity.pdbx_description
1 polymer ?
#
loop_
_entity_poly.entity_id
_entity_poly.type
_entity_poly.pdbx_seq_one_letter_code
_entity_poly.pdbx_strand_id
1 'polypeptide(L)' 'MSEEEAIIEEEATSATVEESEEVEEVIDLNAALLEAMVKRTEILERFTKGEVDATEAGSLLEAVKVPSLEKRRRRKR' A
#
# COMPACT_ATOMS: atom_id res chain seq x y z
N MET A 1 -33.43 15.91 22.61
CA MET A 1 -32.79 15.00 21.64
C MET A 1 -33.87 14.55 20.70
N SER A 2 -34.02 15.24 19.58
CA SER A 2 -34.89 14.78 18.49
C SER A 2 -34.21 13.60 17.79
N GLU A 3 -35.00 12.71 17.18
CA GLU A 3 -34.47 11.57 16.42
C GLU A 3 -33.53 12.04 15.28
N GLU A 4 -33.73 13.24 14.76
CA GLU A 4 -32.89 13.87 13.74
C GLU A 4 -31.47 14.22 14.24
N GLU A 5 -31.31 14.65 15.50
CA GLU A 5 -29.97 14.93 16.08
C GLU A 5 -29.16 13.65 16.29
N ALA A 6 -29.82 12.55 16.64
CA ALA A 6 -29.18 11.25 16.86
C ALA A 6 -28.65 10.63 15.54
N ILE A 7 -29.39 10.80 14.44
CA ILE A 7 -29.01 10.27 13.13
C ILE A 7 -27.77 11.01 12.59
N ILE A 8 -27.67 12.33 12.80
CA ILE A 8 -26.55 13.14 12.32
C ILE A 8 -25.25 12.81 13.09
N GLU A 9 -25.32 12.55 14.40
CA GLU A 9 -24.13 12.13 15.18
C GLU A 9 -23.66 10.72 14.78
N GLU A 10 -24.58 9.80 14.48
CA GLU A 10 -24.26 8.44 14.05
C GLU A 10 -23.66 8.41 12.63
N GLU A 11 -24.17 9.25 11.72
CA GLU A 11 -23.62 9.41 10.36
C GLU A 11 -22.25 10.10 10.37
N ALA A 12 -22.05 11.11 11.24
CA ALA A 12 -20.76 11.77 11.39
C ALA A 12 -19.69 10.86 11.99
N THR A 13 -20.06 9.99 12.93
CA THR A 13 -19.16 8.97 13.50
C THR A 13 -18.88 7.84 12.51
N SER A 14 -19.86 7.39 11.73
CA SER A 14 -19.64 6.41 10.65
C SER A 14 -18.70 6.96 9.57
N ALA A 15 -18.91 8.19 9.11
CA ALA A 15 -18.07 8.81 8.08
C ALA A 15 -16.63 9.05 8.55
N THR A 16 -16.42 9.43 9.81
CA THR A 16 -15.06 9.58 10.37
C THR A 16 -14.36 8.25 10.56
N VAL A 17 -15.08 7.17 10.88
CA VAL A 17 -14.51 5.82 10.95
C VAL A 17 -14.12 5.32 9.55
N GLU A 18 -14.99 5.46 8.55
CA GLU A 18 -14.68 5.08 7.16
C GLU A 18 -13.49 5.87 6.59
N GLU A 19 -13.40 7.18 6.83
CA GLU A 19 -12.26 8.00 6.40
C GLU A 19 -10.95 7.58 7.09
N SER A 20 -11.02 7.21 8.37
CA SER A 20 -9.84 6.73 9.11
C SER A 20 -9.33 5.38 8.60
N GLU A 21 -10.22 4.45 8.25
CA GLU A 21 -9.86 3.15 7.68
C GLU A 21 -9.23 3.29 6.28
N GLU A 22 -9.75 4.20 5.45
CA GLU A 22 -9.16 4.47 4.13
C GLU A 22 -7.74 5.05 4.22
N VAL A 23 -7.50 5.93 5.20
CA VAL A 23 -6.17 6.51 5.44
C VAL A 23 -5.18 5.44 5.90
N GLU A 24 -5.58 4.54 6.80
CA GLU A 24 -4.76 3.44 7.29
C GLU A 24 -4.40 2.46 6.16
N GLU A 25 -5.38 2.05 5.33
CA GLU A 25 -5.14 1.19 4.16
C GLU A 25 -4.15 1.82 3.15
N VAL A 26 -4.16 3.14 2.98
CA VAL A 26 -3.23 3.86 2.08
C VAL A 26 -1.82 3.92 2.68
N ILE A 27 -1.69 4.11 3.99
CA ILE A 27 -0.39 4.12 4.68
C ILE A 27 0.27 2.74 4.56
N ASP A 28 -0.47 1.67 4.79
CA ASP A 28 0.03 0.29 4.69
C ASP A 28 0.50 -0.05 3.27
N LEU A 29 -0.26 0.40 2.26
CA LEU A 29 0.10 0.23 0.86
C LEU A 29 1.41 0.93 0.51
N ASN A 30 1.57 2.17 0.97
CA ASN A 30 2.77 2.97 0.74
C ASN A 30 3.99 2.38 1.48
N ALA A 31 3.81 1.90 2.72
CA ALA A 31 4.87 1.24 3.48
C ALA A 31 5.37 -0.02 2.76
N ALA A 32 4.45 -0.87 2.31
CA ALA A 32 4.79 -2.07 1.55
C ALA A 32 5.45 -1.75 0.20
N LEU A 33 5.06 -0.65 -0.46
CA LEU A 33 5.72 -0.18 -1.68
C LEU A 33 7.15 0.30 -1.41
N LEU A 34 7.36 1.08 -0.34
CA LEU A 34 8.70 1.54 0.07
C LEU A 34 9.62 0.37 0.39
N GLU A 35 9.13 -0.64 1.12
CA GLU A 35 9.90 -1.85 1.42
C GLU A 35 10.32 -2.59 0.13
N ALA A 36 9.42 -2.69 -0.85
CA ALA A 36 9.73 -3.28 -2.16
C ALA A 36 10.79 -2.45 -2.91
N MET A 37 10.75 -1.11 -2.84
CA MET A 37 11.74 -0.25 -3.47
C MET A 37 13.13 -0.42 -2.84
N VAL A 38 13.21 -0.48 -1.50
CA VAL A 38 14.48 -0.71 -0.79
C VAL A 38 15.12 -2.03 -1.22
N LYS A 39 14.34 -3.13 -1.22
CA LYS A 39 14.83 -4.45 -1.67
C LYS A 39 15.34 -4.42 -3.11
N ARG A 40 14.62 -3.74 -4.02
CA ARG A 40 15.06 -3.59 -5.41
C ARG A 40 16.38 -2.82 -5.51
N THR A 41 16.54 -1.74 -4.74
CA THR A 41 17.80 -0.96 -4.76
C THR A 41 18.98 -1.77 -4.24
N GLU A 42 18.79 -2.60 -3.21
CA GLU A 42 19.83 -3.50 -2.71
C GLU A 42 20.25 -4.53 -3.76
N ILE A 43 19.29 -5.13 -4.48
CA ILE A 43 19.59 -6.07 -5.57
C ILE A 43 20.39 -5.39 -6.68
N LEU A 44 20.00 -4.18 -7.07
CA LEU A 44 20.71 -3.40 -8.10
C LEU A 44 22.12 -2.98 -7.63
N GLU A 45 22.28 -2.66 -6.36
CA GLU A 45 23.59 -2.36 -5.79
C GLU A 45 24.51 -3.58 -5.86
N ARG A 46 24.03 -4.76 -5.47
CA ARG A 46 24.78 -6.03 -5.57
C ARG A 46 25.16 -6.34 -7.02
N PHE A 47 24.26 -6.07 -7.97
CA PHE A 47 24.54 -6.23 -9.40
C PHE A 47 25.62 -5.27 -9.89
N THR A 48 25.54 -3.98 -9.54
CA THR A 48 26.54 -2.98 -9.97
C THR A 48 27.92 -3.20 -9.32
N LYS A 49 27.96 -3.82 -8.14
CA LYS A 49 29.20 -4.31 -7.50
C LYS A 49 29.74 -5.60 -8.12
N GLY A 50 28.99 -6.28 -8.99
CA GLY A 50 29.35 -7.56 -9.59
C GLY A 50 29.25 -8.74 -8.63
N GLU A 51 28.50 -8.61 -7.52
CA GLU A 51 28.27 -9.68 -6.54
C GLU A 51 27.25 -10.72 -7.03
N VAL A 52 26.40 -10.33 -7.97
CA VAL A 52 25.40 -11.19 -8.63
C VAL A 52 25.42 -10.92 -10.13
N ASP A 53 25.13 -11.94 -10.93
CA ASP A 53 25.02 -11.80 -12.39
C ASP A 53 23.64 -11.25 -12.81
N ALA A 54 23.48 -10.96 -14.10
CA ALA A 54 22.25 -10.39 -14.64
C ALA A 54 21.04 -11.34 -14.52
N THR A 55 21.26 -12.65 -14.59
CA THR A 55 20.20 -13.67 -14.52
C THR A 55 19.71 -13.82 -13.09
N GLU A 56 20.64 -13.87 -12.13
CA GLU A 56 20.33 -13.89 -10.70
C GLU A 56 19.66 -12.59 -10.27
N ALA A 57 20.18 -11.43 -10.67
CA ALA A 57 19.57 -10.13 -10.38
C ALA A 57 18.14 -10.04 -10.95
N GLY A 58 17.92 -10.50 -12.18
CA GLY A 58 16.58 -10.57 -12.78
C GLY A 58 15.62 -11.43 -11.96
N SER A 59 16.06 -12.63 -11.57
CA SER A 59 15.26 -13.56 -10.74
C SER A 59 14.91 -12.97 -9.37
N LEU A 60 15.86 -12.28 -8.73
CA LEU A 60 15.66 -11.62 -7.45
C LEU A 60 14.66 -10.45 -7.57
N LEU A 61 14.74 -9.66 -8.65
CA LEU A 61 13.82 -8.55 -8.90
C LEU A 61 12.38 -9.02 -9.15
N GLU A 62 12.20 -10.14 -9.86
CA GLU A 62 10.89 -10.76 -10.09
C GLU A 62 10.26 -11.29 -8.80
N ALA A 63 11.08 -11.76 -7.86
CA ALA A 63 10.62 -12.24 -6.56
C ALA A 63 10.13 -11.12 -5.62
N VAL A 64 10.49 -9.85 -5.88
CA VAL A 64 10.02 -8.71 -5.08
C VAL A 64 8.55 -8.43 -5.41
N LYS A 65 7.65 -8.86 -4.51
CA LYS A 65 6.22 -8.58 -4.58
C LYS A 65 5.96 -7.08 -4.44
N VAL A 66 5.32 -6.50 -5.45
CA VAL A 66 4.82 -5.11 -5.40
C VAL A 66 3.33 -5.15 -5.09
N PRO A 67 2.86 -4.44 -4.04
CA PRO A 67 1.44 -4.32 -3.77
C PRO A 67 0.69 -3.76 -4.98
N SER A 68 -0.38 -4.42 -5.43
CA SER A 68 -1.16 -3.91 -6.56
C SER A 68 -2.09 -2.78 -6.11
N LEU A 69 -2.09 -1.67 -6.85
CA LEU A 69 -3.01 -0.55 -6.64
C LEU A 69 -4.47 -0.89 -7.01
N GLU A 70 -4.72 -2.13 -7.44
CA GLU A 70 -5.93 -2.54 -8.13
C GLU A 70 -7.17 -2.63 -7.22
N LYS A 71 -6.95 -2.80 -5.90
CA LYS A 71 -8.05 -2.83 -4.91
C LYS A 71 -8.84 -1.51 -4.85
N ARG A 72 -8.19 -0.38 -5.15
CA ARG A 72 -8.83 0.95 -5.04
C ARG A 72 -9.85 1.25 -6.16
N ARG A 73 -9.82 0.52 -7.28
CA ARG A 73 -10.74 0.77 -8.42
C ARG A 73 -12.11 0.09 -8.28
N ARG A 74 -12.27 -0.88 -7.36
CA ARG A 74 -13.55 -1.62 -7.22
C ARG A 74 -14.52 -1.00 -6.22
N ARG A 75 -14.06 -0.20 -5.25
CA ARG A 75 -14.96 0.51 -4.31
C ARG A 75 -15.65 1.75 -4.92
N LYS A 76 -15.25 2.20 -6.12
CA LYS A 76 -15.83 3.37 -6.83
C LYS A 76 -16.93 3.03 -7.85
N ARG A 77 -17.43 1.79 -7.91
CA ARG A 77 -18.52 1.39 -8.83
C ARG A 77 -19.74 0.90 -8.08
#